data_AF-A0A812WHC4-F1
#
_entry.id   AF-A0A812WHC4-F1
#
_cell.length_a   1.000
_cell.length_b   1.000
_cell.length_c   1.000
_cell.angle_alpha   90.00
_cell.angle_beta   90.00
_cell.angle_gamma   90.00
#
_symmetry.space_group_name_H-M   'P 1'
#
loop_
_entity.id
_entity.type
_entity.pdbx_description
1 polymer ?
#
loop_
_entity_poly.entity_id
_entity_poly.type
_entity_poly.pdbx_seq_one_letter_code
_entity_poly.pdbx_strand_id
1 'polypeptide(L)'
;MPSHGRLILHGIIGACLVFQEAAQADKGVMKYLWPIHLSSVPLSTPDAEAFESPDFHKELAEIGLRGFQEYVNKTLPKELELDKPFSEAFMTADHSRVNLGFRRWQKRVFAMQNKKLFPANFDEEAQGLGMLDAGNDADFLLSNTKAPWPEVDYAWPELYENARFQRLRARIQEIARLYLKRSGWEKDELPQRFKIFIWIEVFQPGDALRPSAHTDGGYAMGRYWVQAKKNAMKFNFEDPRGINPPFGKTHSLPINVGTMTMFPNWAACPHFARWPGKPASRLKRPTVT
;
A
#
# COMPACT_ATOMS: atom_id res chain seq x y z
N MET A 1 20.33 -29.97 -3.84
CA MET A 1 19.48 -30.30 -2.68
C MET A 1 19.15 -28.98 -1.98
N PRO A 2 17.89 -28.55 -1.88
CA PRO A 2 17.58 -27.28 -1.24
C PRO A 2 17.59 -27.46 0.28
N SER A 3 18.52 -26.76 0.93
CA SER A 3 18.59 -26.62 2.38
C SER A 3 17.31 -25.94 2.88
N HIS A 4 16.57 -26.64 3.74
CA HIS A 4 15.43 -26.07 4.44
C HIS A 4 15.97 -25.10 5.50
N GLY A 5 16.04 -23.81 5.16
CA GLY A 5 16.38 -22.74 6.09
C GLY A 5 15.39 -22.70 7.26
N ARG A 6 15.92 -22.76 8.48
CA ARG A 6 15.12 -22.64 9.71
C ARG A 6 14.79 -21.17 9.91
N LEU A 7 13.56 -20.80 9.57
CA LEU A 7 12.99 -19.48 9.80
C LEU A 7 13.01 -19.14 11.31
N ILE A 8 13.98 -18.34 11.77
CA ILE A 8 13.97 -17.78 13.13
C ILE A 8 13.05 -16.56 13.11
N LEU A 9 11.81 -16.76 13.54
CA LEU A 9 10.78 -15.73 13.57
C LEU A 9 10.67 -15.15 14.99
N HIS A 10 10.90 -13.85 15.15
CA HIS A 10 10.51 -13.13 16.36
C HIS A 10 8.99 -12.89 16.32
N GLY A 11 8.23 -13.90 16.73
CA GLY A 11 6.79 -13.78 16.95
C GLY A 11 6.52 -13.35 18.38
N ILE A 12 5.99 -12.14 18.57
CA ILE A 12 5.21 -11.85 19.79
C ILE A 12 3.87 -12.56 19.58
N ILE A 13 3.74 -13.77 20.12
CA ILE A 13 2.47 -14.49 20.19
C ILE A 13 1.67 -13.85 21.31
N GLY A 14 0.53 -13.27 20.96
CA GLY A 14 -0.42 -12.79 21.96
C GLY A 14 -1.80 -12.63 21.35
N ALA A 15 -2.62 -13.69 21.40
CA ALA A 15 -4.01 -13.62 21.84
C ALA A 15 -4.62 -15.01 21.91
N CYS A 16 -5.03 -15.38 23.12
CA CYS A 16 -6.02 -16.41 23.37
C CYS A 16 -7.39 -15.72 23.29
N LEU A 17 -8.26 -16.16 22.36
CA LEU A 17 -9.64 -15.70 22.30
C LEU A 17 -10.45 -16.45 23.37
N VAL A 18 -10.76 -15.79 24.49
CA VAL A 18 -11.73 -16.28 25.47
C VAL A 18 -12.97 -15.39 25.37
N PHE A 19 -14.05 -15.95 24.82
CA PHE A 19 -15.37 -15.33 24.87
C PHE A 19 -15.97 -15.54 26.26
N GLN A 20 -16.11 -14.47 27.04
CA GLN A 20 -16.83 -14.50 28.32
C GLN A 20 -17.98 -13.48 28.29
N GLU A 21 -19.15 -13.90 28.76
CA GLU A 21 -20.41 -13.13 28.71
C GLU A 21 -20.29 -11.68 29.23
N ALA A 22 -21.03 -10.78 28.59
CA ALA A 22 -20.95 -9.32 28.71
C ALA A 22 -21.38 -8.72 30.07
N ALA A 23 -21.77 -9.52 31.06
CA ALA A 23 -22.46 -9.06 32.28
C ALA A 23 -21.58 -8.40 33.37
N GLN A 24 -20.39 -7.89 33.04
CA GLN A 24 -19.44 -7.38 34.05
C GLN A 24 -18.63 -6.15 33.56
N ALA A 25 -19.22 -5.31 32.71
CA ALA A 25 -18.56 -4.09 32.22
C ALA A 25 -18.40 -2.98 33.29
N ASP A 26 -19.14 -3.04 34.40
CA ASP A 26 -19.27 -1.94 35.38
C ASP A 26 -18.05 -1.71 36.30
N LYS A 27 -16.98 -2.49 36.20
CA LYS A 27 -15.81 -2.38 37.10
C LYS A 27 -14.56 -1.74 36.49
N GLY A 28 -14.65 -1.14 35.31
CA GLY A 28 -13.49 -0.52 34.64
C GLY A 28 -12.37 -1.51 34.28
N VAL A 29 -12.67 -2.82 34.28
CA VAL A 29 -11.72 -3.87 33.92
C VAL A 29 -11.70 -3.98 32.38
N MET A 30 -10.56 -3.66 31.77
CA MET A 30 -10.35 -3.86 30.34
C MET A 30 -10.33 -5.36 30.04
N LYS A 31 -11.40 -5.89 29.43
CA LYS A 31 -11.56 -7.33 29.22
C LYS A 31 -10.98 -7.86 27.91
N TYR A 32 -10.85 -7.00 26.91
CA TYR A 32 -10.49 -7.42 25.56
C TYR A 32 -9.42 -6.50 24.98
N LEU A 33 -8.31 -7.12 24.57
CA LEU A 33 -7.30 -6.49 23.72
C LEU A 33 -7.37 -7.19 22.36
N TRP A 34 -7.66 -6.43 21.30
CA TRP A 34 -7.57 -6.91 19.94
C TRP A 34 -6.17 -6.58 19.41
N PRO A 35 -5.24 -7.56 19.35
CA PRO A 35 -3.94 -7.30 18.75
C PRO A 35 -4.10 -7.02 17.26
N ILE A 36 -3.48 -5.94 16.79
CA ILE A 36 -3.35 -5.70 15.35
C ILE A 36 -2.13 -6.49 14.89
N HIS A 37 -2.35 -7.50 14.04
CA HIS A 37 -1.25 -8.28 13.52
C HIS A 37 -0.51 -7.51 12.42
N LEU A 38 0.68 -7.02 12.74
CA LEU A 38 1.66 -6.50 11.80
C LEU A 38 2.76 -7.55 11.61
N SER A 39 3.07 -7.88 10.36
CA SER A 39 4.12 -8.85 10.02
C SER A 39 5.19 -8.19 9.15
N SER A 40 6.45 -8.24 9.57
CA SER A 40 7.60 -7.85 8.75
C SER A 40 8.37 -9.10 8.34
N VAL A 41 8.55 -9.27 7.03
CA VAL A 41 9.15 -10.44 6.41
C VAL A 41 10.38 -10.00 5.60
N PRO A 42 11.57 -10.56 5.86
CA PRO A 42 12.75 -10.33 5.03
C PRO A 42 12.52 -10.96 3.64
N LEU A 43 12.29 -10.14 2.62
CA LEU A 43 12.06 -10.64 1.25
C LEU A 43 13.38 -10.70 0.46
N SER A 44 14.23 -9.68 0.59
CA SER A 44 15.49 -9.56 -0.15
C SER A 44 16.51 -8.68 0.59
N THR A 45 16.51 -8.71 1.92
CA THR A 45 17.46 -7.94 2.74
C THR A 45 18.75 -8.74 2.92
N PRO A 46 19.94 -8.10 2.92
CA PRO A 46 21.20 -8.80 3.19
C PRO A 46 21.36 -9.22 4.66
N ASP A 47 20.61 -8.60 5.58
CA ASP A 47 20.83 -8.71 7.02
C ASP A 47 20.11 -9.91 7.68
N ALA A 48 19.39 -10.74 6.91
CA ALA A 48 18.62 -11.88 7.40
C ALA A 48 18.45 -12.98 6.34
N GLU A 49 18.04 -14.19 6.76
CA GLU A 49 17.54 -15.21 5.83
C GLU A 49 16.31 -14.67 5.10
N ALA A 50 16.42 -14.53 3.77
CA ALA A 50 15.43 -13.91 2.91
C ALA A 50 14.97 -14.86 1.79
N PHE A 51 13.77 -14.63 1.27
CA PHE A 51 13.18 -15.46 0.20
C PHE A 51 13.85 -15.26 -1.17
N GLU A 52 14.47 -14.12 -1.40
CA GLU A 52 15.13 -13.73 -2.64
C GLU A 52 16.52 -13.15 -2.36
N SER A 53 17.35 -13.06 -3.41
CA SER A 53 18.71 -12.52 -3.29
C SER A 53 18.70 -11.05 -2.87
N PRO A 54 19.77 -10.55 -2.21
CA PRO A 54 19.86 -9.14 -1.80
C PRO A 54 19.66 -8.15 -2.94
N ASP A 55 20.03 -8.52 -4.17
CA ASP A 55 19.88 -7.67 -5.35
C ASP A 55 18.49 -7.73 -5.99
N PHE A 56 17.55 -8.52 -5.44
CA PHE A 56 16.21 -8.72 -6.01
C PHE A 56 15.48 -7.39 -6.29
N HIS A 57 15.58 -6.45 -5.35
CA HIS A 57 14.89 -5.15 -5.37
C HIS A 57 15.42 -4.15 -6.39
N LYS A 58 16.69 -4.25 -6.81
CA LYS A 58 17.36 -3.19 -7.59
C LYS A 58 16.69 -2.94 -8.94
N GLU A 59 16.47 -4.01 -9.70
CA GLU A 59 15.82 -3.95 -11.01
C GLU A 59 14.36 -3.46 -10.91
N LEU A 60 13.64 -3.86 -9.86
CA LEU A 60 12.27 -3.41 -9.61
C LEU A 60 12.22 -1.90 -9.29
N ALA A 61 13.20 -1.40 -8.52
CA ALA A 61 13.32 0.02 -8.23
C ALA A 61 13.59 0.84 -9.51
N GLU A 62 14.46 0.34 -10.39
CA GLU A 62 14.76 0.99 -11.66
C GLU A 62 13.56 1.02 -12.61
N ILE A 63 12.83 -0.08 -12.73
CA ILE A 63 11.58 -0.15 -13.53
C ILE A 63 10.56 0.85 -12.99
N GLY A 64 10.36 0.87 -11.68
CA GLY A 64 9.44 1.79 -11.02
C GLY A 64 9.81 3.25 -11.23
N LEU A 65 11.09 3.60 -11.10
CA LEU A 65 11.56 4.96 -11.30
C LEU A 65 11.41 5.42 -12.76
N ARG A 66 11.77 4.57 -13.73
CA ARG A 66 11.59 4.88 -15.16
C ARG A 66 10.11 5.08 -15.51
N GLY A 67 9.23 4.18 -15.07
CA GLY A 67 7.79 4.32 -15.32
C GLY A 67 7.18 5.54 -14.65
N PHE A 68 7.63 5.90 -13.45
CA PHE A 68 7.21 7.13 -12.79
C PHE A 68 7.67 8.38 -13.58
N GLN A 69 8.92 8.41 -14.05
CA GLN A 69 9.43 9.52 -14.86
C GLN A 69 8.68 9.65 -16.20
N GLU A 70 8.41 8.52 -16.87
CA GLU A 70 7.64 8.48 -18.10
C GLU A 70 6.22 9.00 -17.87
N TYR A 71 5.56 8.55 -16.81
CA TYR A 71 4.24 9.02 -16.41
C TYR A 71 4.23 10.54 -16.18
N VAL A 72 5.13 11.05 -15.34
CA VAL A 72 5.19 12.49 -15.00
C VAL A 72 5.45 13.35 -16.23
N ASN A 73 6.37 12.93 -17.10
CA ASN A 73 6.82 13.75 -18.22
C ASN A 73 5.92 13.67 -19.45
N LYS A 74 5.21 12.55 -19.65
CA LYS A 74 4.45 12.30 -20.90
C LYS A 74 2.97 12.04 -20.66
N THR A 75 2.63 11.16 -19.71
CA THR A 75 1.24 10.71 -19.52
C THR A 75 0.42 11.71 -18.72
N LEU A 76 0.93 12.17 -17.58
CA LEU A 76 0.24 13.07 -16.68
C LEU A 76 -0.21 14.37 -17.37
N PRO A 77 0.63 15.08 -18.16
CA PRO A 77 0.19 16.29 -18.86
C PRO A 77 -1.00 16.04 -19.80
N LYS A 78 -0.99 14.90 -20.52
CA LYS A 78 -2.10 14.51 -21.40
C LYS A 78 -3.37 14.16 -20.62
N GLU A 79 -3.25 13.42 -19.51
CA GLU A 79 -4.42 13.12 -18.68
C GLU A 79 -5.04 14.39 -18.08
N LEU A 80 -4.22 15.36 -17.66
CA LEU A 80 -4.70 16.66 -17.16
C LEU A 80 -5.32 17.53 -18.25
N GLU A 81 -4.89 17.37 -19.51
CA GLU A 81 -5.52 18.04 -20.66
C GLU A 81 -6.90 17.46 -20.97
N LEU A 82 -6.99 16.11 -21.00
CA LEU A 82 -8.16 15.35 -21.40
C LEU A 82 -9.25 15.24 -20.32
N ASP A 83 -8.88 15.23 -19.04
CA ASP A 83 -9.82 15.05 -17.92
C ASP A 83 -9.85 16.29 -17.02
N LYS A 84 -10.69 17.27 -17.37
CA LYS A 84 -10.81 18.54 -16.62
C LYS A 84 -11.12 18.34 -15.13
N PRO A 85 -12.06 17.45 -14.72
CA PRO A 85 -12.29 17.18 -13.30
C PRO A 85 -11.03 16.68 -12.57
N PHE A 86 -10.26 15.79 -13.19
CA PHE A 86 -8.99 15.33 -12.61
C PHE A 86 -7.97 16.46 -12.52
N SER A 87 -7.91 17.32 -13.54
CA SER A 87 -7.03 18.48 -13.55
C SER A 87 -7.31 19.42 -12.38
N GLU A 88 -8.58 19.75 -12.15
CA GLU A 88 -9.02 20.58 -11.01
C GLU A 88 -8.67 19.94 -9.66
N ALA A 89 -8.96 18.65 -9.49
CA ALA A 89 -8.62 17.90 -8.29
C ALA A 89 -7.09 17.84 -8.08
N PHE A 90 -6.31 17.63 -9.14
CA PHE A 90 -4.85 17.60 -9.09
C PHE A 90 -4.25 18.95 -8.65
N MET A 91 -4.80 20.06 -9.12
CA MET A 91 -4.30 21.40 -8.76
C MET A 91 -4.58 21.78 -7.30
N THR A 92 -5.65 21.24 -6.71
CA THR A 92 -6.02 21.50 -5.30
C THR A 92 -5.46 20.47 -4.32
N ALA A 93 -5.02 19.30 -4.81
CA ALA A 93 -4.42 18.25 -4.01
C ALA A 93 -3.06 18.66 -3.43
N ASP A 94 -2.66 17.99 -2.34
CA ASP A 94 -1.45 18.30 -1.60
C ASP A 94 -0.19 17.68 -2.22
N HIS A 95 0.88 17.59 -1.44
CA HIS A 95 2.18 17.04 -1.86
C HIS A 95 2.12 15.57 -2.32
N SER A 96 1.01 14.85 -2.13
CA SER A 96 0.82 13.49 -2.64
C SER A 96 0.30 13.40 -4.07
N ARG A 97 -0.16 14.51 -4.67
CA ARG A 97 -0.94 14.52 -5.93
C ARG A 97 -0.31 13.75 -7.09
N VAL A 98 1.02 13.79 -7.22
CA VAL A 98 1.74 13.11 -8.31
C VAL A 98 1.68 11.59 -8.12
N ASN A 99 1.87 11.11 -6.88
CA ASN A 99 1.72 9.69 -6.55
C ASN A 99 0.27 9.23 -6.68
N LEU A 100 -0.71 10.06 -6.30
CA LEU A 100 -2.12 9.74 -6.49
C LEU A 100 -2.47 9.61 -7.97
N GLY A 101 -2.02 10.55 -8.81
CA GLY A 101 -2.16 10.44 -10.26
C GLY A 101 -1.46 9.19 -10.81
N PHE A 102 -0.24 8.91 -10.37
CA PHE A 102 0.49 7.72 -10.83
C PHE A 102 -0.22 6.42 -10.43
N ARG A 103 -0.77 6.35 -9.22
CA ARG A 103 -1.59 5.21 -8.76
C ARG A 103 -2.84 5.05 -9.62
N ARG A 104 -3.50 6.14 -9.99
CA ARG A 104 -4.65 6.14 -10.90
C ARG A 104 -4.28 5.55 -12.26
N TRP A 105 -3.22 6.02 -12.90
CA TRP A 105 -2.74 5.47 -14.16
C TRP A 105 -2.39 3.97 -14.04
N GLN A 106 -1.70 3.57 -12.97
CA GLN A 106 -1.38 2.16 -12.70
C GLN A 106 -2.60 1.25 -12.56
N LYS A 107 -3.69 1.74 -11.99
CA LYS A 107 -4.97 1.00 -11.93
C LYS A 107 -5.52 0.73 -13.33
N ARG A 108 -5.46 1.70 -14.23
CA ARG A 108 -5.90 1.55 -15.63
C ARG A 108 -5.01 0.58 -16.40
N VAL A 109 -3.69 0.69 -16.23
CA VAL A 109 -2.73 -0.30 -16.76
C VAL A 109 -3.08 -1.70 -16.26
N PHE A 110 -3.32 -1.85 -14.95
CA PHE A 110 -3.69 -3.14 -14.36
C PHE A 110 -5.00 -3.69 -14.93
N ALA A 111 -6.04 -2.86 -15.06
CA ALA A 111 -7.32 -3.25 -15.66
C ALA A 111 -7.14 -3.74 -17.10
N MET A 112 -6.35 -3.02 -17.90
CA MET A 112 -6.04 -3.37 -19.30
C MET A 112 -5.26 -4.67 -19.42
N GLN A 113 -4.25 -4.89 -18.56
CA GLN A 113 -3.46 -6.13 -18.55
C GLN A 113 -4.26 -7.34 -18.07
N ASN A 114 -5.26 -7.11 -17.22
CA ASN A 114 -6.04 -8.16 -16.59
C ASN A 114 -7.48 -8.23 -17.12
N LYS A 115 -7.74 -7.82 -18.37
CA LYS A 115 -9.08 -7.88 -19.00
C LYS A 115 -9.78 -9.23 -18.84
N LYS A 116 -9.05 -10.35 -18.77
CA LYS A 116 -9.63 -11.68 -18.53
C LYS A 116 -10.13 -11.91 -17.09
N LEU A 117 -9.63 -11.14 -16.12
CA LEU A 117 -10.05 -11.19 -14.72
C LEU A 117 -11.32 -10.37 -14.44
N PHE A 118 -11.75 -9.57 -15.42
CA PHE A 118 -12.94 -8.74 -15.40
C PHE A 118 -13.93 -9.29 -16.45
N PRO A 119 -15.14 -9.74 -16.08
CA PRO A 119 -16.13 -10.17 -17.07
C PRO A 119 -16.40 -9.09 -18.13
N ALA A 120 -16.85 -9.46 -19.34
CA ALA A 120 -17.16 -8.47 -20.40
C ALA A 120 -18.26 -7.45 -19.99
N ASN A 121 -19.04 -7.80 -18.97
CA ASN A 121 -20.08 -6.97 -18.37
C ASN A 121 -19.59 -6.34 -17.04
N PHE A 122 -18.27 -6.27 -16.84
CA PHE A 122 -17.68 -5.66 -15.66
C PHE A 122 -17.91 -4.15 -15.74
N ASP A 123 -19.01 -3.75 -15.12
CA ASP A 123 -19.29 -2.36 -14.84
C ASP A 123 -18.29 -1.91 -13.77
N GLU A 124 -17.27 -1.15 -14.19
CA GLU A 124 -16.23 -0.60 -13.32
C GLU A 124 -16.81 0.25 -12.19
N GLU A 125 -18.02 0.79 -12.40
CA GLU A 125 -18.81 1.58 -11.46
C GLU A 125 -19.53 0.68 -10.44
N ALA A 126 -20.14 -0.43 -10.87
CA ALA A 126 -20.93 -1.31 -10.00
C ALA A 126 -20.14 -2.35 -9.18
N GLN A 127 -18.93 -2.74 -9.60
CA GLN A 127 -18.16 -3.82 -8.94
C GLN A 127 -16.77 -3.42 -8.38
N GLY A 128 -16.57 -2.12 -8.16
CA GLY A 128 -15.62 -1.71 -7.13
C GLY A 128 -14.18 -1.48 -7.58
N LEU A 129 -13.89 -1.32 -8.87
CA LEU A 129 -12.67 -0.61 -9.26
C LEU A 129 -12.74 0.88 -8.82
N GLY A 130 -13.95 1.46 -8.80
CA GLY A 130 -14.27 2.70 -8.07
C GLY A 130 -14.31 2.56 -6.54
N MET A 131 -14.59 1.37 -6.00
CA MET A 131 -14.53 1.10 -4.54
C MET A 131 -13.11 0.80 -4.03
N LEU A 132 -12.12 0.62 -4.92
CA LEU A 132 -10.71 0.50 -4.52
C LEU A 132 -10.17 1.72 -3.72
N ASP A 133 -10.97 2.79 -3.59
CA ASP A 133 -10.67 3.99 -2.83
C ASP A 133 -11.92 4.65 -2.23
N ALA A 134 -12.82 3.89 -1.60
CA ALA A 134 -13.91 4.46 -0.77
C ALA A 134 -13.41 5.11 0.56
N GLY A 135 -12.19 5.68 0.54
CA GLY A 135 -11.69 6.60 1.56
C GLY A 135 -11.87 8.06 1.10
N ASN A 136 -11.41 9.02 1.91
CA ASN A 136 -11.57 10.48 1.71
C ASN A 136 -11.07 11.06 0.37
N ASP A 137 -10.49 10.24 -0.52
CA ASP A 137 -10.02 10.64 -1.85
C ASP A 137 -10.96 10.17 -2.99
N ALA A 138 -12.19 9.71 -2.66
CA ALA A 138 -13.18 9.27 -3.63
C ALA A 138 -13.39 10.31 -4.77
N ASP A 139 -13.39 11.60 -4.45
CA ASP A 139 -13.52 12.69 -5.43
C ASP A 139 -12.34 12.78 -6.41
N PHE A 140 -11.13 12.39 -6.00
CA PHE A 140 -9.94 12.39 -6.85
C PHE A 140 -9.94 11.23 -7.87
N LEU A 141 -10.72 10.17 -7.60
CA LEU A 141 -10.63 8.88 -8.29
C LEU A 141 -11.93 8.40 -8.94
N LEU A 142 -13.05 9.12 -8.74
CA LEU A 142 -14.34 8.88 -9.40
C LEU A 142 -14.28 8.94 -10.96
N SER A 143 -13.17 9.41 -11.55
CA SER A 143 -12.99 9.45 -13.00
C SER A 143 -12.28 8.21 -13.59
N ASN A 144 -12.11 7.15 -12.78
CA ASN A 144 -11.75 5.82 -13.31
C ASN A 144 -12.88 5.12 -14.08
N THR A 145 -14.09 5.67 -14.12
CA THR A 145 -15.24 5.11 -14.86
C THR A 145 -15.23 5.42 -16.36
N LYS A 146 -14.35 6.32 -16.81
CA LYS A 146 -14.21 6.63 -18.24
C LYS A 146 -13.32 5.58 -18.90
N ALA A 147 -13.77 5.08 -20.06
CA ALA A 147 -12.96 4.25 -20.94
C ALA A 147 -11.55 4.87 -21.13
N PRO A 148 -10.49 4.06 -21.26
CA PRO A 148 -9.14 4.55 -21.48
C PRO A 148 -9.09 5.52 -22.68
N TRP A 149 -8.44 6.67 -22.50
CA TRP A 149 -8.24 7.61 -23.61
C TRP A 149 -7.29 7.00 -24.65
N PRO A 150 -7.67 6.92 -25.94
CA PRO A 150 -6.83 6.33 -26.97
C PRO A 150 -5.51 7.10 -27.19
N GLU A 151 -5.44 8.37 -26.79
CA GLU A 151 -4.26 9.24 -26.90
C GLU A 151 -3.22 9.01 -25.78
N VAL A 152 -3.60 8.24 -24.76
CA VAL A 152 -2.77 7.92 -23.60
C VAL A 152 -2.36 6.45 -23.64
N ASP A 153 -1.06 6.19 -23.49
CA ASP A 153 -0.54 4.84 -23.39
C ASP A 153 -0.80 4.26 -21.99
N TYR A 154 -1.55 3.17 -21.95
CA TYR A 154 -1.86 2.38 -20.75
C TYR A 154 -1.18 1.00 -20.78
N ALA A 155 -0.13 0.83 -21.58
CA ALA A 155 0.75 -0.32 -21.52
C ALA A 155 1.89 -0.08 -20.52
N TRP A 156 2.37 -1.15 -19.89
CA TRP A 156 3.60 -1.13 -19.11
C TRP A 156 4.32 -2.49 -19.21
N PRO A 157 4.71 -2.90 -20.42
CA PRO A 157 5.31 -4.22 -20.66
C PRO A 157 6.60 -4.41 -19.84
N GLU A 158 7.39 -3.35 -19.63
CA GLU A 158 8.63 -3.41 -18.85
C GLU A 158 8.40 -3.88 -17.40
N LEU A 159 7.22 -3.64 -16.83
CA LEU A 159 6.86 -4.14 -15.51
C LEU A 159 6.20 -5.52 -15.60
N TYR A 160 5.16 -5.65 -16.42
CA TYR A 160 4.33 -6.85 -16.43
C TYR A 160 4.98 -8.04 -17.15
N GLU A 161 5.94 -7.85 -18.04
CA GLU A 161 6.70 -8.94 -18.67
C GLU A 161 7.98 -9.28 -17.90
N ASN A 162 8.35 -8.47 -16.90
CA ASN A 162 9.57 -8.68 -16.14
C ASN A 162 9.51 -9.92 -15.24
N ALA A 163 10.51 -10.80 -15.37
CA ALA A 163 10.57 -12.05 -14.62
C ALA A 163 10.65 -11.85 -13.10
N ARG A 164 11.33 -10.80 -12.62
CA ARG A 164 11.38 -10.51 -11.18
C ARG A 164 10.05 -9.99 -10.66
N PHE A 165 9.34 -9.18 -11.44
CA PHE A 165 8.00 -8.74 -11.06
C PHE A 165 7.03 -9.91 -10.96
N GLN A 166 7.06 -10.86 -11.91
CA GLN A 166 6.26 -12.08 -11.81
C GLN A 166 6.63 -12.93 -10.60
N ARG A 167 7.92 -13.02 -10.26
CA ARG A 167 8.36 -13.69 -9.04
C ARG A 167 7.88 -12.97 -7.77
N LEU A 168 7.94 -11.63 -7.74
CA LEU A 168 7.43 -10.82 -6.64
C LEU A 168 5.93 -11.10 -6.43
N ARG A 169 5.12 -11.14 -7.50
CA ARG A 169 3.69 -11.49 -7.41
C ARG A 169 3.46 -12.84 -6.74
N ALA A 170 4.22 -13.86 -7.13
CA ALA A 170 4.15 -15.19 -6.53
C ALA A 170 4.51 -15.16 -5.03
N ARG A 171 5.58 -14.45 -4.65
CA ARG A 171 5.98 -14.29 -3.24
C ARG A 171 4.94 -13.55 -2.41
N ILE A 172 4.36 -12.47 -2.94
CA ILE A 172 3.30 -11.73 -2.24
C ILE A 172 2.09 -12.65 -2.02
N GLN A 173 1.74 -13.50 -2.99
CA GLN A 173 0.67 -14.47 -2.83
C GLN A 173 0.96 -15.48 -1.71
N GLU A 174 2.17 -16.03 -1.64
CA GLU A 174 2.60 -16.94 -0.57
C GLU A 174 2.57 -16.25 0.81
N ILE A 175 3.15 -15.06 0.90
CA ILE A 175 3.22 -14.26 2.13
C ILE A 175 1.83 -13.85 2.59
N ALA A 176 0.94 -13.43 1.69
CA ALA A 176 -0.44 -13.07 2.01
C ALA A 176 -1.22 -14.26 2.60
N ARG A 177 -1.05 -15.47 2.05
CA ARG A 177 -1.64 -16.68 2.64
C ARG A 177 -1.13 -16.93 4.05
N LEU A 178 0.18 -16.81 4.27
CA LEU A 178 0.78 -17.00 5.59
C LEU A 178 0.29 -15.94 6.60
N TYR A 179 0.20 -14.69 6.15
CA TYR A 179 -0.32 -13.59 6.96
C TYR A 179 -1.77 -13.86 7.39
N LEU A 180 -2.66 -14.17 6.45
CA LEU A 180 -4.07 -14.40 6.75
C LEU A 180 -4.29 -15.60 7.67
N LYS A 181 -3.56 -16.70 7.46
CA LYS A 181 -3.57 -17.84 8.39
C LYS A 181 -3.17 -17.44 9.81
N ARG A 182 -2.13 -16.61 9.95
CA ARG A 182 -1.70 -16.09 11.27
C ARG A 182 -2.70 -15.13 11.89
N SER A 183 -3.48 -14.44 11.06
CA SER A 183 -4.57 -13.57 11.48
C SER A 183 -5.86 -14.34 11.81
N GLY A 184 -5.85 -15.67 11.78
CA GLY A 184 -6.98 -16.52 12.19
C GLY A 184 -7.88 -17.01 11.07
N TRP A 185 -7.51 -16.82 9.79
CA TRP A 185 -8.27 -17.38 8.67
C TRP A 185 -7.99 -18.88 8.50
N GLU A 186 -9.06 -19.66 8.35
CA GLU A 186 -8.95 -21.09 8.13
C GLU A 186 -8.56 -21.42 6.68
N LYS A 187 -7.97 -22.59 6.46
CA LYS A 187 -7.38 -22.95 5.15
C LYS A 187 -8.43 -23.00 4.04
N ASP A 188 -9.63 -23.46 4.37
CA ASP A 188 -10.80 -23.62 3.52
C ASP A 188 -11.52 -22.30 3.21
N GLU A 189 -11.35 -21.27 4.05
CA GLU A 189 -11.86 -19.92 3.82
C GLU A 189 -10.99 -19.12 2.83
N LEU A 190 -9.71 -19.47 2.69
CA LEU A 190 -8.78 -18.73 1.86
C LEU A 190 -8.92 -19.07 0.37
N PRO A 191 -9.11 -18.07 -0.51
CA PRO A 191 -9.19 -18.31 -1.94
C PRO A 191 -7.90 -18.96 -2.45
N GLN A 192 -7.99 -19.84 -3.44
CA GLN A 192 -6.81 -20.50 -4.01
C GLN A 192 -5.83 -19.48 -4.62
N ARG A 193 -6.38 -18.43 -5.24
CA ARG A 193 -5.62 -17.31 -5.82
C ARG A 193 -6.21 -15.98 -5.38
N PHE A 194 -5.37 -15.11 -4.85
CA PHE A 194 -5.75 -13.73 -4.57
C PHE A 194 -5.69 -12.90 -5.85
N LYS A 195 -6.63 -11.97 -6.01
CA LYS A 195 -6.48 -10.87 -6.95
C LYS A 195 -5.60 -9.81 -6.26
N ILE A 196 -4.35 -9.69 -6.70
CA ILE A 196 -3.36 -8.81 -6.07
C ILE A 196 -3.08 -7.65 -7.02
N PHE A 197 -3.44 -6.44 -6.61
CA PHE A 197 -3.03 -5.21 -7.27
C PHE A 197 -1.74 -4.71 -6.62
N ILE A 198 -0.64 -4.72 -7.37
CA ILE A 198 0.65 -4.16 -6.94
C ILE A 198 0.83 -2.84 -7.66
N TRP A 199 1.11 -1.78 -6.90
CA TRP A 199 1.46 -0.48 -7.45
C TRP A 199 2.78 0.02 -6.86
N ILE A 200 3.35 1.00 -7.53
CA ILE A 200 4.61 1.64 -7.19
C ILE A 200 4.32 3.06 -6.72
N GLU A 201 5.01 3.47 -5.67
CA GLU A 201 5.01 4.84 -5.14
C GLU A 201 6.45 5.35 -5.11
N VAL A 202 6.65 6.60 -5.53
CA VAL A 202 7.95 7.26 -5.58
C VAL A 202 7.87 8.53 -4.76
N PHE A 203 8.55 8.56 -3.63
CA PHE A 203 8.56 9.72 -2.74
C PHE A 203 9.78 10.59 -3.00
N GLN A 204 9.54 11.83 -3.41
CA GLN A 204 10.54 12.88 -3.54
C GLN A 204 10.69 13.67 -2.24
N PRO A 205 11.78 14.46 -2.09
CA PRO A 205 11.94 15.33 -0.94
C PRO A 205 10.75 16.30 -0.78
N GLY A 206 10.03 16.19 0.33
CA GLY A 206 8.86 17.01 0.63
C GLY A 206 7.51 16.32 0.40
N ASP A 207 7.50 15.16 -0.25
CA ASP A 207 6.29 14.38 -0.43
C ASP A 207 5.82 13.77 0.90
N ALA A 208 4.51 13.70 1.09
CA ALA A 208 3.89 13.02 2.21
C ALA A 208 2.56 12.42 1.76
N LEU A 209 2.13 11.33 2.37
CA LEU A 209 0.77 10.82 2.21
C LEU A 209 0.00 11.02 3.50
N ARG A 210 -1.24 11.48 3.36
CA ARG A 210 -2.17 11.55 4.48
C ARG A 210 -2.42 10.15 5.05
N PRO A 211 -2.73 10.06 6.36
CA PRO A 211 -3.33 8.85 6.90
C PRO A 211 -4.53 8.44 6.06
N SER A 212 -4.48 7.21 5.55
CA SER A 212 -5.57 6.60 4.81
C SER A 212 -5.67 5.12 5.21
N ALA A 213 -6.89 4.60 5.12
CA ALA A 213 -7.20 3.18 5.22
C ALA A 213 -7.85 2.76 3.89
N HIS A 214 -7.65 1.52 3.48
CA HIS A 214 -8.24 0.98 2.27
C HIS A 214 -9.49 0.18 2.63
N THR A 215 -10.65 0.70 2.22
CA THR A 215 -11.97 0.11 2.48
C THR A 215 -12.51 -0.67 1.29
N ASP A 216 -11.61 -1.14 0.44
CA ASP A 216 -11.89 -1.70 -0.88
C ASP A 216 -12.28 -3.19 -0.90
N GLY A 217 -12.55 -3.76 0.27
CA GLY A 217 -12.82 -5.19 0.42
C GLY A 217 -11.57 -6.08 0.29
N GLY A 218 -10.36 -5.50 0.22
CA GLY A 218 -9.13 -6.28 0.30
C GLY A 218 -8.99 -7.03 1.64
N TYR A 219 -8.41 -8.23 1.64
CA TYR A 219 -8.19 -9.00 2.88
C TYR A 219 -7.05 -8.43 3.74
N ALA A 220 -6.01 -7.94 3.07
CA ALA A 220 -4.78 -7.45 3.68
C ALA A 220 -4.06 -6.51 2.72
N MET A 221 -3.19 -5.70 3.29
CA MET A 221 -2.26 -4.86 2.54
C MET A 221 -0.83 -5.23 2.85
N GLY A 222 0.06 -4.88 1.92
CA GLY A 222 1.48 -5.00 2.17
C GLY A 222 2.29 -3.92 1.45
N ARG A 223 3.47 -3.64 2.00
CA ARG A 223 4.45 -2.72 1.43
C ARG A 223 5.80 -3.39 1.36
N TYR A 224 6.39 -3.37 0.18
CA TYR A 224 7.73 -3.87 -0.07
C TYR A 224 8.66 -2.70 -0.40
N TRP A 225 9.68 -2.50 0.42
CA TRP A 225 10.59 -1.37 0.29
C TRP A 225 11.74 -1.71 -0.65
N VAL A 226 11.67 -1.25 -1.89
CA VAL A 226 12.69 -1.54 -2.90
C VAL A 226 13.89 -0.57 -2.86
N GLN A 227 13.67 0.67 -2.43
CA GLN A 227 14.73 1.67 -2.31
C GLN A 227 14.34 2.69 -1.23
N ALA A 228 15.25 2.94 -0.29
CA ALA A 228 15.06 3.94 0.74
C ALA A 228 16.41 4.42 1.26
N LYS A 229 16.54 5.73 1.49
CA LYS A 229 17.63 6.25 2.32
C LYS A 229 17.27 6.00 3.78
N LYS A 230 18.23 5.51 4.57
CA LYS A 230 18.05 5.28 6.01
C LYS A 230 17.47 6.55 6.67
N ASN A 231 16.41 6.37 7.45
CA ASN A 231 15.67 7.44 8.15
C ASN A 231 15.00 8.49 7.26
N ALA A 232 14.84 8.28 5.95
CA ALA A 232 14.17 9.25 5.07
C ALA A 232 12.64 9.32 5.31
N MET A 233 12.06 8.23 5.79
CA MET A 233 10.63 8.14 6.07
C MET A 233 10.41 7.18 7.24
N LYS A 234 9.32 7.42 7.99
CA LYS A 234 8.81 6.48 8.98
C LYS A 234 7.45 5.99 8.50
N PHE A 235 7.25 4.68 8.62
CA PHE A 235 5.99 4.06 8.31
C PHE A 235 5.19 3.93 9.60
N ASN A 236 4.09 4.66 9.72
CA ASN A 236 3.39 4.85 10.98
C ASN A 236 2.01 4.22 10.94
N PHE A 237 1.62 3.54 12.01
CA PHE A 237 0.27 3.02 12.20
C PHE A 237 -0.38 3.78 13.34
N GLU A 238 -1.56 4.32 13.08
CA GLU A 238 -2.38 4.93 14.11
C GLU A 238 -3.16 3.85 14.85
N ASP A 239 -3.34 4.07 16.17
CA ASP A 239 -4.19 3.21 16.97
C ASP A 239 -5.66 3.33 16.49
N PRO A 240 -6.27 2.27 15.96
CA PRO A 240 -7.63 2.31 15.43
C PRO A 240 -8.68 2.54 16.52
N ARG A 241 -8.30 2.43 17.80
CA ARG A 241 -9.21 2.66 18.94
C ARG A 241 -9.49 4.15 19.20
N GLY A 242 -8.86 5.04 18.44
CA GLY A 242 -9.11 6.48 18.45
C GLY A 242 -8.00 7.29 19.10
N ILE A 243 -8.17 8.62 19.10
CA ILE A 243 -7.14 9.59 19.51
C ILE A 243 -7.04 9.82 21.02
N ASN A 244 -8.06 9.39 21.78
CA ASN A 244 -8.17 9.71 23.20
C ASN A 244 -7.33 8.75 24.06
N PRO A 245 -6.66 9.23 25.12
CA PRO A 245 -5.97 8.37 26.07
C PRO A 245 -6.88 7.27 26.66
N PRO A 246 -6.38 6.03 26.86
CA PRO A 246 -4.99 5.58 26.70
C PRO A 246 -4.57 5.22 25.27
N PHE A 247 -5.46 5.42 24.29
CA PHE A 247 -5.23 5.18 22.86
C PHE A 247 -4.53 6.38 22.20
N GLY A 248 -4.56 6.47 20.87
CA GLY A 248 -3.97 7.57 20.10
C GLY A 248 -2.46 7.48 19.95
N LYS A 249 -1.86 6.33 20.29
CA LYS A 249 -0.44 6.09 20.07
C LYS A 249 -0.18 5.75 18.61
N THR A 250 0.99 6.16 18.13
CA THR A 250 1.48 5.77 16.81
C THR A 250 2.55 4.70 16.95
N HIS A 251 2.41 3.61 16.20
CA HIS A 251 3.47 2.61 16.07
C HIS A 251 4.31 2.91 14.82
N SER A 252 5.59 3.23 15.00
CA SER A 252 6.50 3.51 13.89
C SER A 252 7.33 2.28 13.53
N LEU A 253 7.24 1.82 12.29
CA LEU A 253 8.13 0.82 11.73
C LEU A 253 9.32 1.48 11.00
N PRO A 254 10.54 0.98 11.21
CA PRO A 254 11.68 1.38 10.41
C PRO A 254 11.52 0.88 8.97
N ILE A 255 11.93 1.70 8.01
CA ILE A 255 11.95 1.31 6.60
C ILE A 255 13.29 0.66 6.29
N ASN A 256 13.25 -0.64 6.04
CA ASN A 256 14.40 -1.45 5.69
C ASN A 256 14.24 -1.95 4.24
N VAL A 257 15.20 -1.60 3.38
CA VAL A 257 15.21 -2.07 1.99
C VAL A 257 15.22 -3.60 1.96
N GLY A 258 14.40 -4.17 1.08
CA GLY A 258 14.24 -5.60 0.94
C GLY A 258 13.28 -6.23 1.97
N THR A 259 12.65 -5.44 2.84
CA THR A 259 11.64 -5.94 3.79
C THR A 259 10.23 -5.73 3.25
N MET A 260 9.39 -6.75 3.37
CA MET A 260 7.95 -6.67 3.12
C MET A 260 7.20 -6.57 4.45
N THR A 261 6.32 -5.59 4.59
CA THR A 261 5.44 -5.45 5.76
C THR A 261 4.00 -5.72 5.36
N MET A 262 3.31 -6.61 6.06
CA MET A 262 1.89 -6.95 5.89
C MET A 262 1.07 -6.44 7.07
N PHE A 263 -0.13 -5.95 6.79
CA PHE A 263 -1.05 -5.37 7.78
C PHE A 263 -2.51 -5.46 7.30
N PRO A 264 -3.51 -5.30 8.20
CA PRO A 264 -4.91 -5.31 7.80
C PRO A 264 -5.23 -4.11 6.91
N ASN A 265 -6.09 -4.27 5.90
CA ASN A 265 -6.45 -3.19 4.97
C ASN A 265 -7.12 -1.98 5.66
N TRP A 266 -7.86 -2.22 6.74
CA TRP A 266 -8.53 -1.20 7.54
C TRP A 266 -7.59 -0.43 8.47
N ALA A 267 -6.34 -0.87 8.64
CA ALA A 267 -5.39 -0.19 9.53
C ALA A 267 -4.96 1.14 8.90
N ALA A 268 -5.41 2.25 9.50
CA ALA A 268 -5.04 3.59 9.05
C ALA A 268 -3.53 3.79 9.15
N CYS A 269 -2.93 4.16 8.03
CA CYS A 269 -1.48 4.20 7.90
C CYS A 269 -0.98 5.52 7.30
N PRO A 270 -0.64 6.51 8.14
CA PRO A 270 0.03 7.71 7.66
C PRO A 270 1.47 7.47 7.22
N HIS A 271 1.87 8.13 6.13
CA HIS A 271 3.27 8.19 5.70
C HIS A 271 3.79 9.61 5.84
N PHE A 272 4.74 9.79 6.75
CA PHE A 272 5.48 11.04 6.84
C PHE A 272 6.90 10.79 6.37
N ALA A 273 7.24 11.28 5.18
CA ALA A 273 8.63 11.43 4.80
C ALA A 273 9.22 12.53 5.69
N ARG A 274 9.94 12.13 6.74
CA ARG A 274 10.62 13.06 7.62
C ARG A 274 12.03 13.23 7.07
N TRP A 275 12.29 14.33 6.37
CA TRP A 275 13.62 14.60 5.87
C TRP A 275 14.60 14.81 7.04
N PRO A 276 15.65 13.98 7.17
CA PRO A 276 16.69 14.19 8.17
C PRO A 276 17.57 15.36 7.70
N GLY A 277 17.24 16.59 8.09
CA GLY A 277 18.08 17.73 7.70
C GLY A 277 17.74 19.08 8.32
N LYS A 278 16.47 19.39 8.58
CA LYS A 278 16.09 20.59 9.36
C LYS A 278 14.81 20.28 10.13
N PRO A 279 14.69 20.64 11.42
CA PRO A 279 13.37 20.73 12.02
C PRO A 279 12.52 21.61 11.11
N ALA A 280 11.28 21.18 10.82
CA ALA A 280 10.33 22.03 10.14
C ALA A 280 10.08 23.24 11.04
N SER A 281 10.94 24.26 10.95
CA SER A 281 10.59 25.62 11.32
C SER A 281 9.30 25.87 10.56
N ARG A 282 8.19 26.02 11.30
CA ARG A 282 6.85 26.28 10.75
C ARG A 282 7.00 27.09 9.47
N LEU A 283 6.74 26.46 8.32
CA LEU A 283 6.56 27.16 7.06
C LEU A 283 5.48 28.20 7.33
N LYS A 284 5.88 29.46 7.53
CA LYS A 284 4.94 30.57 7.61
C LYS A 284 4.18 30.52 6.30
N ARG A 285 2.85 30.32 6.37
CA ARG A 285 1.99 30.45 5.18
C ARG A 285 2.35 31.79 4.52
N PRO A 286 2.54 31.85 3.20
CA PRO A 286 2.70 33.12 2.53
C PRO A 286 1.45 33.95 2.85
N THR A 287 1.63 35.07 3.54
CA THR A 287 0.62 36.12 3.57
C THR A 287 0.50 36.64 2.14
N VAL A 288 -0.63 36.34 1.50
CA VAL A 288 -1.01 36.96 0.24
C VAL A 288 -1.35 38.41 0.58
N THR A 289 -0.48 39.33 0.16
CA THR A 289 -0.76 40.77 0.10
C THR A 289 -1.26 41.13 -1.28
#